data_AF-A0A2G5XMU4-F1
#
_entry.id   AF-A0A2G5XMU4-F1
#
_cell.length_a   1.000
_cell.length_b   1.000
_cell.length_c   1.000
_cell.angle_alpha   90.00
_cell.angle_beta   90.00
_cell.angle_gamma   90.00
#
_symmetry.space_group_name_H-M   'P 1'
#
loop_
_entity.id
_entity.type
_entity.pdbx_description
1 polymer ?
#
loop_
_entity_poly.entity_id
_entity_poly.type
_entity_poly.pdbx_seq_one_letter_code
_entity_poly.pdbx_strand_id
1 'polypeptide(L)' 'MLKSIGILLLAAAILWFEVPSLLDKKYKKELLVFSILLAIGVVLGIILAFGVTIPSPLDLLTFLFTLLTDLIAPLLK' A
#
# COMPACT_ATOMS: atom_id res chain seq x y z
N MET A 1 4.11 -3.01 17.94
CA MET A 1 5.18 -1.99 17.87
C MET A 1 6.46 -2.48 17.20
N LEU A 2 7.08 -3.60 17.64
CA LEU A 2 8.33 -4.11 17.05
C LEU A 2 8.26 -4.41 15.54
N LYS A 3 7.11 -4.90 15.04
CA LYS A 3 6.90 -5.17 13.61
C LYS A 3 6.93 -3.91 12.72
N SER A 4 6.36 -2.81 13.20
CA SER A 4 6.34 -1.52 12.47
C SER A 4 7.73 -0.91 12.35
N ILE A 5 8.55 -1.05 13.40
CA ILE A 5 9.97 -0.65 13.38
C ILE A 5 10.75 -1.42 12.31
N GLY A 6 10.51 -2.73 12.16
CA GLY A 6 11.13 -3.52 11.10
C GLY A 6 10.76 -3.06 9.69
N ILE A 7 9.50 -2.68 9.47
CA ILE A 7 9.01 -2.16 8.19
C ILE A 7 9.65 -0.79 7.87
N LEU A 8 9.76 0.09 8.86
CA LEU A 8 10.44 1.39 8.72
C LEU A 8 11.94 1.23 8.43
N LEU A 9 12.62 0.29 9.08
CA LEU A 9 14.02 -0.03 8.84
C LEU A 9 14.25 -0.57 7.42
N LEU A 10 13.39 -1.48 6.95
CA LEU A 10 13.45 -1.95 5.56
C LEU A 10 13.23 -0.80 4.58
N ALA A 11 12.19 0.01 4.81
CA ALA A 11 11.88 1.14 3.93
C ALA A 11 13.05 2.12 3.87
N ALA A 12 13.71 2.41 5.00
CA ALA A 12 14.90 3.26 5.05
C ALA A 12 16.10 2.65 4.28
N ALA A 13 16.31 1.33 4.39
CA ALA A 13 17.37 0.64 3.65
C ALA A 13 17.13 0.68 2.13
N ILE A 14 15.88 0.45 1.69
CA ILE A 14 15.49 0.55 0.28
C ILE A 14 15.68 2.00 -0.20
N LEU A 15 15.24 2.99 0.58
CA LEU A 15 15.45 4.41 0.28
C LEU A 15 16.94 4.74 0.08
N TRP A 16 17.80 4.23 0.97
CA TRP A 16 19.24 4.47 0.91
C TRP A 16 19.90 3.85 -0.32
N PHE A 17 19.37 2.73 -0.84
CA PHE A 17 19.92 2.06 -2.01
C PHE A 17 19.36 2.63 -3.32
N GLU A 18 18.04 2.79 -3.41
CA GLU A 18 17.36 3.24 -4.63
C GLU A 18 17.47 4.76 -4.87
N VAL A 19 17.35 5.60 -3.84
CA VAL A 19 17.32 7.06 -4.04
C VAL A 19 18.62 7.65 -4.61
N PRO A 20 19.83 7.30 -4.13
CA PRO A 20 21.05 7.81 -4.76
C PRO A 20 21.18 7.30 -6.21
N SER A 21 20.84 6.03 -6.46
CA SER A 21 20.85 5.44 -7.81
C SER A 21 19.90 6.15 -8.78
N LEU A 22 18.72 6.58 -8.31
CA LEU A 22 17.71 7.29 -9.09
C LEU A 22 18.02 8.79 -9.26
N LEU A 23 18.64 9.42 -8.26
CA LEU A 23 19.09 10.82 -8.32
C LEU A 23 20.27 11.00 -9.29
N ASP A 24 21.24 10.08 -9.27
CA ASP A 24 22.39 10.11 -10.18
C ASP A 24 21.96 10.07 -11.65
N LYS A 25 20.91 9.29 -11.96
CA LYS A 25 20.38 9.16 -13.32
C LYS A 25 19.37 10.25 -13.72
N LYS A 26 19.09 11.24 -12.86
CA LYS A 26 18.10 12.33 -13.07
C LYS A 26 16.68 11.85 -13.41
N TYR A 27 16.32 10.60 -13.13
CA TYR A 27 15.00 10.05 -13.45
C TYR A 27 13.94 10.47 -12.41
N LYS A 28 13.51 11.74 -12.49
CA LYS A 28 12.49 12.31 -11.59
C LYS A 28 11.15 11.54 -11.63
N LYS A 29 10.79 10.97 -12.79
CA LYS A 29 9.56 10.18 -12.95
C LYS A 29 9.67 8.83 -12.23
N GLU A 30 10.81 8.16 -12.34
CA GLU A 30 11.05 6.88 -11.67
C GLU A 30 11.12 7.05 -10.15
N LEU A 31 11.77 8.12 -9.67
CA LEU A 31 11.79 8.48 -8.25
C LEU A 31 10.37 8.67 -7.69
N LEU A 32 9.49 9.30 -8.48
CA LEU A 32 8.11 9.55 -8.08
C LEU A 32 7.30 8.24 -8.01
N VAL A 33 7.41 7.37 -9.01
CA VAL A 33 6.76 6.03 -9.00
C VAL A 33 7.28 5.18 -7.84
N PHE A 34 8.60 5.15 -7.64
CA PHE A 34 9.24 4.45 -6.52
C PHE A 34 8.73 4.96 -5.18
N SER A 35 8.70 6.29 -4.99
CA SER A 35 8.24 6.88 -3.73
C SER A 35 6.76 6.60 -3.45
N ILE A 36 5.90 6.61 -4.47
CA ILE A 36 4.49 6.25 -4.33
C ILE A 36 4.36 4.78 -3.94
N LEU A 37 5.07 3.89 -4.64
CA LEU A 37 5.01 2.45 -4.37
C LEU A 37 5.54 2.10 -2.98
N LEU A 38 6.64 2.74 -2.57
CA LEU A 38 7.22 2.58 -1.24
C LEU A 38 6.26 3.11 -0.15
N ALA A 39 5.65 4.28 -0.38
CA ALA A 39 4.66 4.83 0.55
C ALA A 39 3.46 3.89 0.72
N ILE A 40 2.93 3.32 -0.37
CA ILE A 40 1.85 2.33 -0.32
C ILE A 40 2.28 1.11 0.50
N GLY A 41 3.47 0.55 0.23
CA GLY A 41 3.99 -0.61 0.96
C GLY A 41 4.18 -0.35 2.46
N VAL A 42 4.69 0.83 2.82
CA VAL A 42 4.87 1.24 4.23
C VAL A 42 3.53 1.43 4.92
N VAL A 43 2.58 2.13 4.29
CA VAL A 43 1.24 2.34 4.85
C VAL A 43 0.53 1.01 5.06
N LEU A 44 0.53 0.12 4.06
CA LEU A 44 -0.06 -1.22 4.17
C LEU A 44 0.62 -2.05 5.26
N GLY A 45 1.95 -2.02 5.32
CA GLY A 45 2.72 -2.73 6.34
C GLY A 45 2.41 -2.21 7.75
N ILE A 46 2.28 -0.90 7.93
CA ILE A 46 1.92 -0.29 9.22
C ILE A 46 0.49 -0.68 9.60
N ILE A 47 -0.47 -0.64 8.67
CA ILE A 47 -1.86 -1.08 8.90
C ILE A 47 -1.89 -2.54 9.37
N LEU A 48 -1.17 -3.43 8.69
CA LEU A 48 -0.98 -4.82 9.12
C LEU A 48 -0.35 -4.92 10.52
N ALA A 49 0.69 -4.14 10.78
CA ALA A 49 1.46 -4.18 12.02
C ALA A 49 0.68 -3.63 13.22
N PHE A 50 -0.28 -2.74 12.98
CA PHE A 50 -1.24 -2.27 13.97
C PHE A 50 -2.32 -3.30 14.31
N GLY A 51 -2.32 -4.46 13.63
CA GLY A 51 -3.30 -5.51 13.90
C GLY A 51 -4.68 -5.18 13.36
N VAL A 52 -4.78 -4.21 12.44
CA VAL A 52 -5.95 -4.12 11.56
C VAL A 52 -5.94 -5.42 10.78
N THR A 53 -6.84 -6.32 11.17
CA THR A 53 -7.08 -7.57 10.46
C THR A 53 -7.39 -7.19 9.03
N ILE A 54 -6.49 -7.55 8.12
CA ILE A 54 -6.79 -7.51 6.70
C ILE A 54 -8.10 -8.29 6.58
N PRO A 55 -9.19 -7.65 6.11
CA PRO A 55 -10.44 -8.36 5.88
C PRO A 55 -10.09 -9.61 5.08
N SER A 56 -10.61 -10.75 5.50
CA SER A 56 -10.29 -12.01 4.84
C SER A 56 -10.53 -11.86 3.33
N PRO A 57 -9.89 -12.66 2.46
CA PRO A 57 -10.16 -12.60 1.02
C PRO A 57 -11.66 -12.68 0.70
N LEU A 58 -12.41 -13.37 1.57
CA LEU A 58 -13.85 -13.47 1.54
C LEU A 58 -14.53 -12.13 1.91
N ASP A 59 -14.10 -11.45 2.99
CA ASP A 59 -14.62 -10.13 3.36
C ASP A 59 -14.32 -9.04 2.33
N LEU A 60 -13.15 -9.07 1.69
CA LEU A 60 -12.82 -8.18 0.58
C LEU A 60 -13.72 -8.43 -0.62
N LEU A 61 -14.00 -9.71 -0.90
CA LEU A 61 -14.94 -10.10 -1.94
C LEU A 61 -16.35 -9.62 -1.57
N THR A 62 -16.79 -9.82 -0.34
CA THR A 62 -18.08 -9.33 0.15
C THR A 62 -18.17 -7.81 0.01
N PHE A 63 -17.13 -7.06 0.38
CA PHE A 63 -17.11 -5.60 0.21
C PHE A 63 -17.26 -5.18 -1.25
N LEU A 64 -16.54 -5.81 -2.18
CA LEU A 64 -16.68 -5.54 -3.61
C LEU A 64 -18.08 -5.89 -4.13
N PHE A 65 -18.63 -7.03 -3.71
CA PHE A 65 -19.98 -7.45 -4.09
C PHE A 65 -21.05 -6.54 -3.50
N THR A 66 -20.93 -6.10 -2.25
CA THR A 66 -21.85 -5.13 -1.64
C THR A 66 -21.81 -3.81 -2.39
N LEU A 67 -20.62 -3.30 -2.72
CA LEU A 67 -20.48 -2.05 -3.49
C LEU A 67 -21.12 -2.14 -4.87
N LEU A 68 -20.95 -3.28 -5.56
CA LEU A 68 -21.61 -3.56 -6.83
C LEU A 68 -23.13 -3.68 -6.69
N THR A 69 -23.59 -4.37 -5.63
CA THR A 69 -25.02 -4.60 -5.39
C THR A 69 -25.73 -3.30 -5.04
N ASP A 70 -25.12 -2.43 -4.23
CA ASP A 70 -25.66 -1.09 -3.94
C ASP A 70 -25.71 -0.18 -5.17
N LEU A 71 -24.78 -0.36 -6.13
CA LEU A 71 -24.81 0.38 -7.39
C LEU A 71 -25.93 -0.10 -8.32
N ILE A 72 -26.20 -1.41 -8.32
CA ILE A 72 -27.16 -2.07 -9.21
C ILE A 72 -28.58 -2.09 -8.63
N ALA A 73 -28.73 -2.15 -7.30
CA ALA A 73 -30.01 -2.12 -6.58
C ALA A 73 -30.93 -0.95 -6.97
N PRO A 74 -30.46 0.30 -7.16
CA PRO A 74 -31.30 1.39 -7.63
C PRO A 74 -31.64 1.32 -9.14
N LEU A 75 -30.97 0.47 -9.92
CA LEU A 75 -31.23 0.24 -11.35
C LEU A 75 -32.26 -0.88 -11.57
N LEU A 76 -32.42 -1.78 -10.60
CA LEU A 76 -33.39 -2.88 -10.61
C LEU A 76 -34.75 -2.52 -10.01
N LYS A 77 -34.96 -1.26 -9.61
CA LYS A 77 -36.20 -0.74 -9.02
C LYS A 77 -36.91 0.19 -10.00
#